data_AF-A0A8T4NZP7-F1
#
_entry.id   AF-A0A8T4NZP7-F1
#
_cell.length_a   1.000
_cell.length_b   1.000
_cell.length_c   1.000
_cell.angle_alpha   90.00
_cell.angle_beta   90.00
_cell.angle_gamma   90.00
#
_symmetry.space_group_name_H-M   'P 1'
#
loop_
_entity.id
_entity.type
_entity.pdbx_description
1 polymer ?
#
loop_
_entity_poly.entity_id
_entity_poly.type
_entity_poly.pdbx_seq_one_letter_code
_entity_poly.pdbx_strand_id
1 'polypeptide(L)'
;MNNDINFWNSLITEKSWNILQDLKKLPVKFIVIGGWAAWLWSKRQKSKDIDIVLLNLSDIDYLKKNYDLRKNDMLKKYEIKIGGIDVDIYVPYFSELAMPVEDIRNYAAKIEGFDVPTPEALLMLKQMAELERKDSTKGEKDRIDIMSMLDKVDFNKYNQLALKYKKDNFAARLKTILNSFREFDRLGMNPRELKLFKKAILEKMSKAGL
;
A
#
# COMPACT_ATOMS: atom_id res chain seq x y z
N MET A 1 -24.84 -18.67 -0.78
CA MET A 1 -24.30 -18.06 -2.01
C MET A 1 -23.00 -17.25 -1.81
N ASN A 2 -22.44 -17.10 -0.59
CA ASN A 2 -21.18 -16.34 -0.37
C ASN A 2 -19.88 -17.19 -0.32
N ASN A 3 -19.96 -18.52 -0.37
CA ASN A 3 -18.78 -19.38 -0.21
C ASN A 3 -17.91 -19.40 -1.47
N ASP A 4 -18.49 -19.41 -2.66
CA ASP A 4 -17.73 -19.50 -3.91
C ASP A 4 -16.94 -18.21 -4.18
N ILE A 5 -17.52 -17.04 -3.95
CA ILE A 5 -16.83 -15.74 -4.13
C ILE A 5 -15.63 -15.62 -3.19
N ASN A 6 -15.78 -16.05 -1.93
CA ASN A 6 -14.69 -16.04 -0.97
C ASN A 6 -13.59 -17.05 -1.33
N PHE A 7 -13.97 -18.23 -1.84
CA PHE A 7 -13.03 -19.25 -2.31
C PHE A 7 -12.23 -18.79 -3.55
N TRP A 8 -12.90 -18.21 -4.56
CA TRP A 8 -12.23 -17.64 -5.73
C TRP A 8 -11.31 -16.47 -5.34
N ASN A 9 -11.75 -15.62 -4.43
CA ASN A 9 -10.90 -14.55 -3.89
C ASN A 9 -9.68 -15.12 -3.17
N SER A 10 -9.83 -16.16 -2.34
CA SER A 10 -8.68 -16.78 -1.65
C SER A 10 -7.69 -17.36 -2.64
N LEU A 11 -8.15 -18.07 -3.68
CA LEU A 11 -7.27 -18.64 -4.71
C LEU A 11 -6.49 -17.55 -5.48
N ILE A 12 -7.15 -16.45 -5.85
CA ILE A 12 -6.47 -15.35 -6.56
C ILE A 12 -5.42 -14.69 -5.65
N THR A 13 -5.74 -14.43 -4.38
CA THR A 13 -4.79 -13.83 -3.44
C THR A 13 -3.63 -14.76 -3.11
N GLU A 14 -3.85 -16.07 -3.05
CA GLU A 14 -2.79 -17.06 -2.85
C GLU A 14 -1.87 -17.16 -4.07
N LYS A 15 -2.44 -17.16 -5.27
CA LYS A 15 -1.66 -17.11 -6.52
C LYS A 15 -0.80 -15.84 -6.59
N SER A 16 -1.38 -14.69 -6.26
CA SER A 16 -0.67 -13.41 -6.20
C SER A 16 0.48 -13.45 -5.18
N TRP A 17 0.24 -14.03 -4.00
CA TRP A 17 1.28 -14.21 -2.99
C TRP A 17 2.45 -15.10 -3.47
N ASN A 18 2.14 -16.22 -4.13
CA ASN A 18 3.15 -17.12 -4.67
C ASN A 18 3.99 -16.44 -5.76
N ILE A 19 3.35 -15.67 -6.65
CA ILE A 19 4.06 -14.87 -7.66
C ILE A 19 4.96 -13.83 -6.99
N LEU A 20 4.50 -13.15 -5.95
CA LEU A 20 5.32 -12.19 -5.21
C LEU A 20 6.57 -12.87 -4.58
N GLN A 21 6.42 -14.07 -4.04
CA GLN A 21 7.54 -14.87 -3.53
C GLN A 21 8.51 -15.30 -4.63
N ASP A 22 8.02 -15.60 -5.83
CA ASP A 22 8.86 -15.93 -6.98
C ASP A 22 9.59 -14.71 -7.54
N LEU A 23 8.92 -13.55 -7.62
CA LEU A 23 9.54 -12.28 -8.01
C LEU A 23 10.73 -11.94 -7.11
N LYS A 24 10.63 -12.19 -5.81
CA LYS A 24 11.72 -11.96 -4.84
C LYS A 24 12.99 -12.78 -5.14
N LYS A 25 12.89 -13.89 -5.87
CA LYS A 25 14.02 -14.75 -6.26
C LYS A 25 14.76 -14.22 -7.50
N LEU A 26 14.19 -13.26 -8.22
CA LEU A 26 14.81 -12.66 -9.40
C LEU A 26 16.06 -11.85 -9.02
N PRO A 27 16.99 -11.62 -9.97
CA PRO A 27 18.15 -10.75 -9.76
C PRO A 27 17.81 -9.25 -9.70
N VAL A 28 16.53 -8.90 -9.54
CA VAL A 28 16.03 -7.52 -9.47
C VAL A 28 15.75 -7.14 -8.02
N LYS A 29 16.18 -5.94 -7.60
CA LYS A 29 15.93 -5.45 -6.24
C LYS A 29 14.77 -4.48 -6.22
N PHE A 30 13.79 -4.78 -5.37
CA PHE A 30 12.58 -3.99 -5.26
C PHE A 30 12.05 -3.91 -3.83
N ILE A 31 11.23 -2.90 -3.59
CA ILE A 31 10.43 -2.71 -2.37
C ILE A 31 8.98 -3.03 -2.72
N VAL A 32 8.32 -3.84 -1.89
CA VAL A 32 6.88 -4.13 -2.04
C VAL A 32 6.08 -2.97 -1.46
N ILE A 33 5.16 -2.41 -2.23
CA ILE A 33 4.24 -1.35 -1.79
C ILE A 33 2.77 -1.84 -1.88
N GLY A 34 1.81 -0.91 -1.84
CA GLY A 34 0.42 -1.22 -2.14
C GLY A 34 -0.24 -2.19 -1.16
N GLY A 35 -1.12 -3.05 -1.67
CA GLY A 35 -1.95 -3.94 -0.84
C GLY A 35 -1.14 -5.02 -0.12
N TRP A 36 -0.11 -5.58 -0.76
CA TRP A 36 0.73 -6.59 -0.12
C TRP A 36 1.59 -6.03 1.01
N ALA A 37 2.12 -4.82 0.86
CA ALA A 37 2.82 -4.14 1.94
C ALA A 37 1.89 -3.87 3.13
N ALA A 38 0.64 -3.46 2.86
CA ALA A 38 -0.35 -3.25 3.92
C ALA A 38 -0.68 -4.55 4.66
N TRP A 39 -0.87 -5.65 3.92
CA TRP A 39 -1.06 -6.97 4.50
C TRP A 39 0.15 -7.43 5.33
N LEU A 40 1.38 -7.17 4.88
CA LEU A 40 2.59 -7.53 5.63
C LEU A 40 2.64 -6.83 7.01
N TRP A 41 2.15 -5.59 7.11
CA TRP A 41 2.05 -4.86 8.38
C TRP A 41 0.85 -5.26 9.25
N SER A 42 -0.33 -5.43 8.64
CA SER A 42 -1.59 -5.56 9.40
C SER A 42 -2.11 -6.99 9.51
N LYS A 43 -1.71 -7.87 8.59
CA LYS A 43 -2.21 -9.24 8.39
C LYS A 43 -3.73 -9.33 8.19
N ARG A 44 -4.39 -8.24 7.79
CA ARG A 44 -5.86 -8.19 7.65
C ARG A 44 -6.35 -8.53 6.25
N GLN A 45 -5.97 -7.75 5.23
CA GLN A 45 -6.50 -7.92 3.87
C GLN A 45 -5.41 -8.27 2.86
N LYS A 46 -5.51 -9.44 2.25
CA LYS A 46 -4.60 -9.84 1.17
C LYS A 46 -4.88 -9.06 -0.11
N SER A 47 -3.87 -8.92 -0.97
CA SER A 47 -4.01 -8.29 -2.28
C SER A 47 -4.14 -9.31 -3.41
N LYS A 48 -4.78 -8.87 -4.50
CA LYS A 48 -4.85 -9.61 -5.76
C LYS A 48 -3.74 -9.17 -6.70
N ASP A 49 -3.43 -7.88 -6.69
CA ASP A 49 -2.40 -7.27 -7.51
C ASP A 49 -1.12 -7.07 -6.69
N ILE A 50 0.01 -7.01 -7.39
CA ILE A 50 1.33 -6.80 -6.81
C ILE A 50 1.81 -5.41 -7.19
N ASP A 51 2.24 -4.62 -6.22
CA ASP A 51 2.80 -3.30 -6.45
C ASP A 51 4.25 -3.30 -5.95
N ILE A 52 5.21 -2.95 -6.80
CA ILE A 52 6.64 -2.90 -6.45
C ILE A 52 7.29 -1.60 -6.91
N VAL A 53 8.30 -1.18 -6.17
CA VAL A 53 9.21 -0.09 -6.51
C VAL A 53 10.57 -0.67 -6.86
N LEU A 54 11.10 -0.40 -8.05
CA LEU A 54 12.47 -0.78 -8.39
C LEU A 54 13.48 0.18 -7.75
N LEU A 55 14.57 -0.37 -7.21
CA LEU A 55 15.64 0.43 -6.63
C LEU A 55 16.61 0.98 -7.69
N ASN A 56 16.76 0.27 -8.80
CA ASN A 56 17.62 0.65 -9.91
C ASN A 56 16.82 0.66 -11.22
N LEU A 57 16.90 1.76 -11.97
CA LEU A 57 16.20 1.88 -13.26
C LEU A 57 16.72 0.85 -14.28
N SER A 58 17.99 0.46 -14.20
CA SER A 58 18.59 -0.57 -15.06
C SER A 58 17.92 -1.94 -14.93
N ASP A 59 17.23 -2.22 -13.81
CA ASP A 59 16.54 -3.49 -13.61
C ASP A 59 15.32 -3.65 -14.54
N ILE A 60 14.84 -2.54 -15.14
CA ILE A 60 13.85 -2.57 -16.22
C ILE A 60 14.32 -3.45 -17.38
N ASP A 61 15.60 -3.41 -17.75
CA ASP A 61 16.10 -4.18 -18.90
C ASP A 61 16.00 -5.69 -18.67
N TYR A 62 16.19 -6.14 -17.42
CA TYR A 62 15.96 -7.53 -17.06
C TYR A 62 14.47 -7.87 -17.21
N LEU A 63 13.58 -7.04 -16.68
CA LEU A 63 12.14 -7.29 -16.77
C LEU A 63 11.65 -7.30 -18.22
N LYS A 64 12.15 -6.38 -19.05
CA LYS A 64 11.80 -6.25 -20.47
C LYS A 64 12.27 -7.44 -21.32
N LYS A 65 13.38 -8.07 -20.93
CA LYS A 65 13.91 -9.28 -21.60
C LYS A 65 13.15 -10.55 -21.22
N ASN A 66 12.62 -10.62 -19.99
CA ASN A 66 12.05 -11.85 -19.43
C ASN A 66 10.52 -11.85 -19.32
N TYR A 67 9.87 -10.69 -19.48
CA TYR A 67 8.42 -10.51 -19.35
C TYR A 67 7.88 -9.55 -20.41
N ASP A 68 6.58 -9.62 -20.68
CA ASP A 68 5.86 -8.65 -21.50
C ASP A 68 5.65 -7.33 -20.72
N LEU A 69 6.74 -6.56 -20.60
CA LEU A 69 6.77 -5.28 -19.87
C LEU A 69 6.12 -4.18 -20.71
N ARG A 70 5.04 -3.62 -20.18
CA ARG A 70 4.29 -2.53 -20.80
C ARG A 70 4.49 -1.23 -20.01
N LYS A 71 4.71 -0.13 -20.72
CA LYS A 71 4.79 1.20 -20.12
C LYS A 71 3.39 1.84 -20.15
N ASN A 72 2.97 2.40 -19.03
CA ASN A 72 1.73 3.15 -18.92
C ASN A 72 2.06 4.63 -18.62
N ASP A 73 2.11 5.46 -19.66
CA ASP A 73 2.48 6.87 -19.56
C ASP A 73 1.43 7.73 -18.84
N MET A 74 0.17 7.28 -18.82
CA MET A 74 -0.93 7.96 -18.14
C MET A 74 -0.85 7.74 -16.63
N LEU A 75 -0.65 6.48 -16.20
CA LEU A 75 -0.54 6.11 -14.79
C LEU A 75 0.90 6.19 -14.25
N LYS A 76 1.85 6.64 -15.07
CA LYS A 76 3.27 6.83 -14.71
C LYS A 76 3.88 5.56 -14.08
N LYS A 77 3.60 4.39 -14.65
CA LYS A 77 4.14 3.11 -14.17
C LYS A 77 4.41 2.14 -15.31
N TYR A 78 5.10 1.05 -15.00
CA TYR A 78 5.22 -0.11 -15.85
C TYR A 78 4.35 -1.24 -15.31
N GLU A 79 3.97 -2.17 -16.18
CA GLU A 79 3.06 -3.26 -15.86
C GLU A 79 3.57 -4.55 -16.51
N ILE A 80 3.55 -5.64 -15.77
CA ILE A 80 3.68 -7.01 -16.31
C ILE A 80 2.49 -7.84 -15.83
N LYS A 81 2.11 -8.84 -16.64
CA LYS A 81 1.09 -9.82 -16.26
C LYS A 81 1.70 -11.21 -16.13
N ILE A 82 1.68 -11.78 -14.93
CA ILE A 82 2.24 -13.11 -14.66
C ILE A 82 1.10 -14.04 -14.26
N GLY A 83 0.81 -15.06 -15.06
CA GLY A 83 -0.27 -16.01 -14.75
C GLY A 83 -1.63 -15.34 -14.52
N GLY A 84 -1.91 -14.21 -15.16
CA GLY A 84 -3.16 -13.45 -14.98
C GLY A 84 -3.17 -12.50 -13.78
N ILE A 85 -2.11 -12.45 -12.97
CA ILE A 85 -1.93 -11.46 -11.90
C ILE A 85 -1.21 -10.24 -12.46
N ASP A 86 -1.74 -9.06 -12.17
CA ASP A 86 -1.15 -7.78 -12.55
C ASP A 86 -0.06 -7.38 -11.53
N VAL A 87 1.08 -6.95 -12.07
CA VAL A 87 2.23 -6.47 -11.30
C VAL A 87 2.55 -5.05 -11.77
N ASP A 88 2.23 -4.09 -10.92
CA ASP A 88 2.50 -2.67 -11.10
C ASP A 88 3.92 -2.35 -10.60
N ILE A 89 4.71 -1.72 -11.49
CA ILE A 89 6.13 -1.47 -11.29
C ILE A 89 6.37 0.03 -11.36
N TYR A 90 6.76 0.59 -10.22
CA TYR A 90 7.07 2.00 -10.05
C TYR A 90 8.58 2.21 -10.06
N VAL A 91 9.05 3.26 -10.73
CA VAL A 91 10.50 3.47 -10.95
C VAL A 91 10.90 4.93 -10.72
N PRO A 92 12.17 5.18 -10.34
CA PRO A 92 12.70 6.54 -10.14
C PRO A 92 12.51 7.44 -11.36
N TYR A 93 12.27 8.73 -11.11
CA TYR A 93 12.17 9.81 -12.12
C TYR A 93 11.02 9.73 -13.13
N PHE A 94 10.28 8.62 -13.17
CA PHE A 94 9.10 8.46 -14.03
C PHE A 94 7.82 8.35 -13.23
N SER A 95 7.82 7.59 -12.13
CA SER A 95 6.63 7.33 -11.36
C SER A 95 6.30 8.44 -10.37
N GLU A 96 5.01 8.80 -10.33
CA GLU A 96 4.47 9.82 -9.45
C GLU A 96 3.74 9.16 -8.28
N LEU A 97 4.28 9.30 -7.07
CA LEU A 97 3.73 8.76 -5.83
C LEU A 97 3.62 9.87 -4.78
N ALA A 98 3.17 9.52 -3.56
CA ALA A 98 3.10 10.48 -2.45
C ALA A 98 4.46 11.07 -2.06
N MET A 99 5.55 10.37 -2.38
CA MET A 99 6.94 10.80 -2.24
C MET A 99 7.76 10.26 -3.42
N PRO A 100 8.94 10.84 -3.73
CA PRO A 100 9.79 10.33 -4.79
C PRO A 100 10.16 8.86 -4.57
N VAL A 101 10.21 8.09 -5.65
CA VAL A 101 10.46 6.64 -5.58
C VAL A 101 11.84 6.34 -4.97
N GLU A 102 12.83 7.14 -5.34
CA GLU A 102 14.19 7.10 -4.83
C GLU A 102 14.28 7.32 -3.31
N ASP A 103 13.30 8.01 -2.73
CA ASP A 103 13.25 8.30 -1.30
C ASP A 103 12.61 7.16 -0.50
N ILE A 104 11.77 6.33 -1.11
CA ILE A 104 11.06 5.22 -0.43
C ILE A 104 12.05 4.27 0.24
N ARG A 105 13.23 4.05 -0.37
CA ARG A 105 14.28 3.20 0.20
C ARG A 105 14.80 3.68 1.55
N ASN A 106 14.74 4.99 1.81
CA ASN A 106 15.19 5.58 3.08
C ASN A 106 14.20 5.30 4.21
N TYR A 107 13.00 4.82 3.88
CA TYR A 107 11.96 4.42 4.80
C TYR A 107 11.59 2.96 4.56
N ALA A 108 12.55 2.08 4.28
CA ALA A 108 12.30 0.65 4.14
C ALA A 108 12.48 -0.08 5.48
N ALA A 109 11.63 -1.09 5.71
CA ALA A 109 11.72 -2.06 6.79
C ALA A 109 11.64 -3.47 6.20
N LYS A 110 12.25 -4.44 6.88
CA LYS A 110 12.22 -5.84 6.44
C LYS A 110 11.14 -6.61 7.21
N ILE A 111 10.16 -7.17 6.51
CA ILE A 111 9.08 -8.00 7.07
C ILE A 111 8.98 -9.30 6.28
N GLU A 112 9.09 -10.44 6.95
CA GLU A 112 9.03 -11.77 6.31
C GLU A 112 10.00 -11.89 5.12
N GLY A 113 11.15 -11.21 5.26
CA GLY A 113 12.21 -11.13 4.26
C GLY A 113 11.90 -10.25 3.04
N PHE A 114 10.75 -9.57 2.97
CA PHE A 114 10.48 -8.53 1.99
C PHE A 114 10.91 -7.17 2.52
N ASP A 115 11.45 -6.33 1.64
CA ASP A 115 11.61 -4.91 1.93
C ASP A 115 10.28 -4.21 1.62
N VAL A 116 9.73 -3.49 2.59
CA VAL A 116 8.46 -2.73 2.52
C VAL A 116 8.66 -1.34 3.08
N PRO A 117 7.88 -0.31 2.69
CA PRO A 117 7.96 0.97 3.36
C PRO A 117 7.56 0.84 4.84
N THR A 118 8.11 1.71 5.70
CA THR A 118 7.63 1.86 7.08
C THR A 118 6.14 2.21 7.08
N PRO A 119 5.42 1.97 8.19
CA PRO A 119 3.99 2.23 8.25
C PRO A 119 3.63 3.67 7.87
N GLU A 120 4.48 4.64 8.24
CA GLU A 120 4.27 6.06 7.96
C GLU A 120 4.40 6.37 6.47
N ALA A 121 5.47 5.86 5.83
CA ALA A 121 5.68 6.05 4.40
C ALA A 121 4.59 5.34 3.59
N LEU A 122 4.23 4.11 3.98
CA LEU A 122 3.17 3.36 3.33
C LEU A 122 1.80 4.04 3.49
N LEU A 123 1.51 4.61 4.67
CA LEU A 123 0.30 5.39 4.90
C LEU A 123 0.21 6.57 3.91
N MET A 124 1.30 7.33 3.71
CA MET A 124 1.31 8.41 2.72
C MET A 124 1.02 7.91 1.30
N LEU A 125 1.66 6.82 0.88
CA LEU A 125 1.42 6.21 -0.43
C LEU A 125 -0.05 5.82 -0.61
N LYS A 126 -0.66 5.20 0.41
CA LYS A 126 -2.07 4.79 0.37
C LYS A 126 -3.02 5.98 0.39
N GLN A 127 -2.70 7.06 1.10
CA GLN A 127 -3.52 8.27 1.11
C GLN A 127 -3.56 8.98 -0.24
N MET A 128 -2.42 9.07 -0.95
CA MET A 128 -2.41 9.63 -2.31
C MET A 128 -3.30 8.80 -3.23
N ALA A 129 -3.13 7.48 -3.21
CA ALA A 129 -3.89 6.57 -4.07
C ALA A 129 -5.39 6.55 -3.73
N GLU A 130 -5.74 6.76 -2.45
CA GLU A 130 -7.12 6.92 -1.98
C GLU A 130 -7.72 8.23 -2.49
N LEU A 131 -6.99 9.35 -2.41
CA LEU A 131 -7.46 10.66 -2.86
C LEU A 131 -7.77 10.67 -4.36
N GLU A 132 -6.92 10.03 -5.17
CA GLU A 132 -7.10 9.90 -6.61
C GLU A 132 -8.30 9.02 -6.98
N ARG A 133 -8.69 8.10 -6.09
CA ARG A 133 -9.69 7.05 -6.36
C ARG A 133 -10.86 7.07 -5.38
N LYS A 134 -11.07 8.20 -4.68
CA LYS A 134 -11.92 8.31 -3.48
C LYS A 134 -13.37 7.81 -3.68
N ASP A 135 -13.90 8.00 -4.89
CA ASP A 135 -15.28 7.69 -5.28
C ASP A 135 -15.41 6.32 -5.98
N SER A 136 -14.43 5.42 -5.78
CA SER A 136 -14.41 4.09 -6.39
C SER A 136 -14.26 2.97 -5.35
N THR A 137 -14.55 1.73 -5.78
CA THR A 137 -14.29 0.51 -5.00
C THR A 137 -12.81 0.35 -4.64
N LYS A 138 -11.90 0.86 -5.48
CA LYS A 138 -10.46 0.89 -5.19
C LYS A 138 -10.15 1.86 -4.04
N GLY A 139 -10.77 3.03 -4.03
CA GLY A 139 -10.65 3.98 -2.91
C GLY A 139 -11.22 3.44 -1.60
N GLU A 140 -12.30 2.66 -1.65
CA GLU A 140 -12.81 1.94 -0.47
C GLU A 140 -11.79 0.94 0.07
N LYS A 141 -11.19 0.13 -0.80
CA LYS A 141 -10.10 -0.78 -0.41
C LYS A 141 -8.92 -0.01 0.22
N ASP A 142 -8.52 1.12 -0.36
CA ASP A 142 -7.45 1.93 0.22
C ASP A 142 -7.78 2.44 1.63
N ARG A 143 -9.03 2.88 1.87
CA ARG A 143 -9.46 3.27 3.22
C ARG A 143 -9.39 2.11 4.20
N ILE A 144 -9.77 0.91 3.80
CA ILE A 144 -9.65 -0.29 4.64
C ILE A 144 -8.19 -0.59 4.95
N ASP A 145 -7.31 -0.56 3.94
CA ASP A 145 -5.88 -0.78 4.14
C ASP A 145 -5.28 0.28 5.06
N ILE A 146 -5.60 1.57 4.85
CA ILE A 146 -5.20 2.69 5.73
C ILE A 146 -5.62 2.38 7.16
N MET A 147 -6.90 2.10 7.40
CA MET A 147 -7.44 1.81 8.72
C MET A 147 -6.79 0.58 9.38
N SER A 148 -6.43 -0.43 8.58
CA SER A 148 -5.83 -1.67 9.07
C SER A 148 -4.42 -1.48 9.65
N MET A 149 -3.72 -0.42 9.28
CA MET A 149 -2.32 -0.17 9.63
C MET A 149 -2.12 0.91 10.69
N LEU A 150 -3.14 1.69 11.06
CA LEU A 150 -2.96 2.89 11.90
C LEU A 150 -2.41 2.58 13.31
N ASP A 151 -2.56 1.36 13.81
CA ASP A 151 -1.93 0.95 15.08
C ASP A 151 -0.41 0.83 15.00
N LYS A 152 0.15 0.65 13.80
CA LYS A 152 1.60 0.53 13.54
C LYS A 152 2.27 1.87 13.26
N VAL A 153 1.49 2.94 13.03
CA VAL A 153 1.99 4.24 12.61
C VAL A 153 2.49 5.05 13.81
N ASP A 154 3.74 5.53 13.73
CA ASP A 154 4.26 6.60 14.56
C ASP A 154 3.84 7.95 13.94
N PHE A 155 2.85 8.59 14.56
CA PHE A 155 2.28 9.83 14.04
C PHE A 155 3.25 11.02 14.06
N ASN A 156 4.29 11.01 14.91
CA ASN A 156 5.32 12.07 14.87
C ASN A 156 6.16 11.94 13.60
N LYS A 157 6.62 10.73 13.28
CA LYS A 157 7.36 10.45 12.05
C LYS A 157 6.51 10.69 10.82
N TYR A 158 5.25 10.27 10.84
CA TYR A 158 4.30 10.55 9.76
C TYR A 158 4.12 12.05 9.53
N ASN A 159 3.96 12.85 10.60
CA ASN A 159 3.86 14.30 10.47
C ASN A 159 5.12 14.91 9.83
N GLN A 160 6.31 14.49 10.28
CA GLN A 160 7.58 14.92 9.69
C GLN A 160 7.70 14.57 8.20
N LEU A 161 7.27 13.37 7.79
CA LEU A 161 7.25 12.98 6.38
C LEU A 161 6.25 13.79 5.56
N ALA A 162 5.03 13.99 6.09
CA ALA A 162 4.01 14.78 5.42
C ALA A 162 4.48 16.22 5.18
N LEU A 163 5.12 16.85 6.17
CA LEU A 163 5.73 18.18 6.02
C LEU A 163 6.88 18.18 5.01
N LYS A 164 7.80 17.19 5.09
CA LYS A 164 8.93 17.06 4.16
C LYS A 164 8.49 17.00 2.70
N TYR A 165 7.42 16.26 2.41
CA TYR A 165 6.90 16.09 1.05
C TYR A 165 5.70 16.99 0.72
N LYS A 166 5.46 18.03 1.54
CA LYS A 166 4.41 19.05 1.32
C LYS A 166 3.01 18.46 1.12
N LYS A 167 2.64 17.50 1.98
CA LYS A 167 1.36 16.80 1.98
C LYS A 167 0.45 17.28 3.11
N ASP A 168 0.28 18.59 3.19
CA ASP A 168 -0.39 19.27 4.32
C ASP A 168 -1.85 18.83 4.51
N ASN A 169 -2.52 18.42 3.43
CA ASN A 169 -3.90 17.95 3.47
C ASN A 169 -4.05 16.49 3.96
N PHE A 170 -2.97 15.72 4.10
CA PHE A 170 -3.07 14.31 4.44
C PHE A 170 -3.58 14.08 5.87
N ALA A 171 -3.19 14.91 6.83
CA ALA A 171 -3.69 14.79 8.21
C ALA A 171 -5.20 15.03 8.29
N ALA A 172 -5.70 16.09 7.61
CA ALA A 172 -7.12 16.38 7.52
C ALA A 172 -7.89 15.27 6.79
N ARG A 173 -7.31 14.71 5.72
CA ARG A 173 -7.91 13.57 5.02
C ARG A 173 -7.99 12.34 5.90
N LEU A 174 -6.95 12.04 6.67
CA LEU A 174 -6.93 10.90 7.58
C LEU A 174 -8.02 11.03 8.66
N LYS A 175 -8.19 12.22 9.25
CA LYS A 175 -9.31 12.51 10.17
C LYS A 175 -10.66 12.28 9.52
N THR A 176 -10.81 12.67 8.25
CA THR A 176 -12.04 12.42 7.48
C THR A 176 -12.33 10.93 7.34
N ILE A 177 -11.32 10.14 6.95
CA ILE A 177 -11.44 8.67 6.84
C ILE A 177 -11.80 8.06 8.19
N LEU A 178 -11.09 8.42 9.27
CA LEU A 178 -11.38 7.94 10.63
C LEU A 178 -12.83 8.23 11.04
N ASN A 179 -13.33 9.43 10.78
CA ASN A 179 -14.68 9.82 11.18
C ASN A 179 -15.77 9.15 10.33
N SER A 180 -15.53 8.95 9.04
CA SER A 180 -16.53 8.39 8.11
C SER A 180 -16.54 6.86 8.06
N PHE A 181 -15.44 6.17 8.34
CA PHE A 181 -15.30 4.72 8.17
C PHE A 181 -16.37 3.93 8.94
N ARG A 182 -17.02 2.93 8.33
CA ARG A 182 -18.05 2.10 9.01
C ARG A 182 -17.82 0.60 8.85
N GLU A 183 -16.88 0.18 8.02
CA GLU A 183 -16.60 -1.23 7.70
C GLU A 183 -15.85 -1.97 8.83
N PHE A 184 -16.44 -2.09 10.03
CA PHE A 184 -15.82 -2.74 11.19
C PHE A 184 -15.51 -4.23 10.94
N ASP A 185 -16.38 -4.92 10.22
CA ASP A 185 -16.27 -6.33 9.83
C ASP A 185 -15.05 -6.57 8.95
N ARG A 186 -14.73 -5.64 8.05
CA ARG A 186 -13.53 -5.68 7.18
C ARG A 186 -12.23 -5.57 7.96
N LEU A 187 -12.29 -5.04 9.17
CA LEU A 187 -11.17 -5.02 10.10
C LEU A 187 -11.21 -6.21 11.07
N GLY A 188 -12.24 -7.06 11.06
CA GLY A 188 -12.40 -8.10 12.09
C GLY A 188 -12.62 -7.51 13.49
N MET A 189 -13.26 -6.33 13.54
CA MET A 189 -13.65 -5.65 14.78
C MET A 189 -15.16 -5.65 14.91
N ASN A 190 -15.67 -5.49 16.13
CA ASN A 190 -17.06 -5.10 16.38
C ASN A 190 -17.21 -3.57 16.44
N PRO A 191 -18.44 -3.02 16.44
CA PRO A 191 -18.65 -1.56 16.47
C PRO A 191 -18.03 -0.85 17.68
N ARG A 192 -17.99 -1.50 18.86
CA ARG A 192 -17.38 -0.95 20.07
C ARG A 192 -15.87 -0.89 19.95
N GLU A 193 -15.24 -1.96 19.45
CA GLU A 193 -13.80 -2.02 19.18
C GLU A 193 -13.38 -0.96 18.17
N LEU A 194 -14.13 -0.80 17.07
CA LEU A 194 -13.86 0.24 16.09
C LEU A 194 -13.92 1.64 16.71
N LYS A 195 -14.91 1.91 17.57
CA LYS A 195 -15.03 3.20 18.27
C LYS A 195 -13.82 3.48 19.17
N LEU A 196 -13.40 2.48 19.95
CA LEU A 196 -12.23 2.59 20.83
C LEU A 196 -10.94 2.76 20.04
N PHE A 197 -10.77 1.99 18.96
CA PHE A 197 -9.65 2.10 18.04
C PHE A 197 -9.53 3.52 17.47
N LYS A 198 -10.60 4.04 16.88
CA LYS A 198 -10.62 5.41 16.33
C LYS A 198 -10.28 6.47 17.37
N LYS A 199 -10.82 6.34 18.58
CA LYS A 199 -10.52 7.26 19.68
C LYS A 199 -9.02 7.24 20.01
N ALA A 200 -8.43 6.05 20.16
CA ALA A 200 -7.00 5.91 20.45
C ALA A 200 -6.12 6.49 19.33
N ILE A 201 -6.49 6.28 18.06
CA ILE A 201 -5.77 6.88 16.93
C ILE A 201 -5.87 8.40 16.95
N LEU A 202 -7.06 8.97 17.18
CA LEU A 202 -7.24 10.42 17.26
C LEU A 202 -6.42 11.05 18.41
N GLU A 203 -6.34 10.37 19.56
CA GLU A 203 -5.49 10.80 20.68
C GLU A 203 -4.00 10.77 20.31
N LYS A 204 -3.53 9.74 19.60
CA LYS A 204 -2.14 9.67 19.11
C LYS A 204 -1.84 10.77 18.09
N MET A 205 -2.76 11.04 17.17
CA MET A 205 -2.64 12.14 16.20
C MET A 205 -2.54 13.50 16.91
N SER A 206 -3.42 13.77 17.88
CA SER A 206 -3.40 15.02 18.64
C SER A 206 -2.08 15.22 19.38
N LYS A 207 -1.51 14.17 19.98
CA LYS A 207 -0.19 14.22 20.64
C LYS A 207 0.96 14.51 19.67
N ALA A 208 0.81 14.17 18.39
CA ALA A 208 1.78 14.44 17.34
C ALA A 208 1.58 15.81 16.64
N GLY A 209 0.64 16.62 17.13
CA GLY A 209 0.31 17.93 16.57
C GLY A 209 -0.52 17.89 15.27
N LEU A 210 -1.28 16.80 15.05
CA LEU A 210 -2.06 16.57 13.82
C LEU A 210 -3.56 16.86 13.96
#